data_AF-A0A527ILM3-F1
#
_entry.id   AF-A0A527ILM3-F1
#
_cell.length_a   1.000
_cell.length_b   1.000
_cell.length_c   1.000
_cell.angle_alpha   90.00
_cell.angle_beta   90.00
_cell.angle_gamma   90.00
#
_symmetry.space_group_name_H-M   'P 1'
#
loop_
_entity.id
_entity.type
_entity.pdbx_description
1 polymer ?
#
loop_
_entity_poly.entity_id
_entity_poly.type
_entity_poly.pdbx_seq_one_letter_code
_entity_poly.pdbx_strand_id
1 'polypeptide(L)'
;MSRTLVLVRHGQSEWNLKNLFTGWRDVDLTEQGHAEAKSAGQKLKARGLKFDIAFTSALIRAQKTCQHILDAVGQSDLKTTRDQALNERDYGDLTGLNKDDARKKWGEEQVHVWRRSY
;
A
#
# COMPACT_ATOMS: atom_id res chain seq x y z
N MET A 1 13.56 18.61 20.55
CA MET A 1 13.76 18.25 19.13
C MET A 1 12.46 17.68 18.60
N SER A 2 11.99 18.12 17.43
CA SER A 2 10.83 17.49 16.78
C SER A 2 11.27 16.22 16.06
N ARG A 3 10.36 15.24 15.96
CA ARG A 3 10.51 14.05 15.12
C ARG A 3 9.41 14.09 14.07
N THR A 4 9.76 13.70 12.84
CA THR A 4 8.83 13.67 11.71
C THR A 4 8.60 12.23 11.31
N LEU A 5 7.33 11.80 11.31
CA LEU A 5 6.90 10.52 10.76
C LEU A 5 6.15 10.77 9.45
N VAL A 6 6.59 10.11 8.38
CA VAL A 6 5.93 10.17 7.08
C VAL A 6 5.24 8.84 6.83
N LEU A 7 3.92 8.88 6.67
CA LEU A 7 3.10 7.71 6.33
C LEU A 7 2.74 7.77 4.86
N VAL A 8 2.98 6.67 4.14
CA VAL A 8 2.65 6.56 2.72
C VAL A 8 1.83 5.29 2.50
N ARG A 9 0.69 5.45 1.82
CA ARG A 9 -0.09 4.34 1.29
C ARG A 9 0.39 4.02 -0.12
N HIS A 10 0.48 2.73 -0.45
CA HIS A 10 0.83 2.29 -1.80
C HIS A 10 -0.18 2.82 -2.85
N GLY A 11 0.28 2.96 -4.09
CA GLY A 11 -0.57 3.34 -5.22
C GLY A 11 -1.51 2.24 -5.69
N GLN A 12 -2.16 2.43 -6.83
CA GLN A 12 -3.07 1.43 -7.41
C GLN A 12 -2.37 0.07 -7.64
N SER A 13 -3.02 -1.02 -7.24
CA SER A 13 -2.58 -2.40 -7.52
C SER A 13 -3.45 -3.07 -8.58
N GLU A 14 -2.94 -4.14 -9.19
CA GLU A 14 -3.67 -4.90 -10.23
C GLU A 14 -5.07 -5.35 -9.76
N TRP A 15 -5.18 -5.77 -8.50
CA TRP A 15 -6.44 -6.22 -7.93
C TRP A 15 -7.33 -5.08 -7.47
N ASN A 16 -6.75 -3.93 -7.10
CA ASN A 16 -7.56 -2.74 -6.88
C ASN A 16 -8.23 -2.29 -8.18
N LEU A 17 -7.50 -2.34 -9.30
CA LEU A 17 -8.03 -2.05 -10.63
C LEU A 17 -9.17 -3.02 -11.02
N LYS A 18 -9.01 -4.31 -10.73
CA LYS A 18 -10.04 -5.35 -10.96
C LYS A 18 -11.18 -5.35 -9.92
N ASN A 19 -11.19 -4.39 -9.00
CA ASN A 19 -12.16 -4.28 -7.90
C ASN A 19 -12.28 -5.55 -7.02
N LEU A 20 -11.17 -6.25 -6.80
CA LEU A 20 -11.13 -7.45 -5.97
C LEU A 20 -10.76 -7.13 -4.51
N PHE A 21 -11.18 -7.98 -3.57
CA PHE A 21 -10.60 -8.01 -2.23
C PHE A 21 -9.19 -8.61 -2.29
N THR A 22 -8.18 -7.88 -1.81
CA THR A 22 -6.77 -8.29 -1.94
C THR A 22 -6.21 -8.93 -0.67
N GLY A 23 -6.34 -8.25 0.47
CA GLY A 23 -5.80 -8.73 1.74
C GLY A 23 -4.31 -9.00 1.65
N TRP A 24 -3.89 -10.16 2.14
CA TRP A 24 -2.49 -10.59 2.14
C TRP A 24 -2.03 -11.19 0.83
N ARG A 25 -2.88 -11.24 -0.21
CA ARG A 25 -2.44 -11.64 -1.54
C ARG A 25 -1.34 -10.68 -2.01
N ASP A 26 -0.23 -11.25 -2.44
CA ASP A 26 0.94 -10.50 -2.87
C ASP A 26 0.85 -10.15 -4.35
N VAL A 27 0.14 -9.05 -4.63
CA VAL A 27 -0.12 -8.54 -5.98
C VAL A 27 0.69 -7.29 -6.25
N ASP A 28 0.99 -7.07 -7.53
CA ASP A 28 1.84 -5.97 -7.95
C ASP A 28 1.09 -4.64 -8.04
N LEU A 29 1.87 -3.57 -8.19
CA LEU A 29 1.37 -2.25 -8.59
C LEU A 29 1.02 -2.26 -10.08
N THR A 30 0.06 -1.42 -10.48
CA THR A 30 -0.11 -1.09 -11.89
C THR A 30 0.94 -0.06 -12.33
N GLU A 31 1.05 0.19 -13.64
CA GLU A 31 1.84 1.32 -14.15
C GLU A 31 1.45 2.65 -13.50
N GLN A 32 0.14 2.85 -13.27
CA GLN A 32 -0.36 4.00 -12.51
C GLN A 32 0.18 3.99 -11.06
N GLY A 33 0.11 2.86 -10.37
CA GLY A 33 0.64 2.74 -9.00
C GLY A 33 2.13 3.03 -8.89
N HIS A 34 2.91 2.62 -9.90
CA HIS A 34 4.32 2.97 -10.02
C HIS A 34 4.54 4.48 -10.22
N ALA A 35 3.75 5.11 -11.11
CA ALA A 35 3.82 6.55 -11.33
C ALA A 35 3.43 7.36 -10.08
N GLU A 36 2.42 6.91 -9.34
CA GLU A 36 1.99 7.50 -8.07
C GLU A 36 3.11 7.47 -7.02
N ALA A 37 3.78 6.33 -6.86
CA ALA A 37 4.91 6.18 -5.94
C ALA A 37 6.09 7.09 -6.31
N LYS A 38 6.46 7.14 -7.59
CA LYS A 38 7.50 8.06 -8.09
C LYS A 38 7.13 9.52 -7.84
N SER A 39 5.88 9.91 -8.12
CA SER A 39 5.37 11.26 -7.86
C SER A 39 5.44 11.63 -6.38
N ALA A 40 5.06 10.71 -5.49
CA ALA A 40 5.18 10.90 -4.04
C ALA A 40 6.64 11.14 -3.64
N GLY A 41 7.56 10.32 -4.16
CA GLY A 41 9.01 10.49 -3.93
C GLY A 41 9.53 11.86 -4.37
N GLN A 42 9.15 12.32 -5.57
CA GLN A 42 9.54 13.66 -6.05
C GLN A 42 8.99 14.79 -5.17
N LYS A 43 7.75 14.68 -4.67
CA LYS A 43 7.18 15.66 -3.75
C LYS A 43 7.93 15.71 -2.41
N LEU A 44 8.33 14.54 -1.88
CA LEU A 44 9.13 14.46 -0.66
C LEU A 44 10.52 15.06 -0.87
N LYS A 45 11.16 14.77 -2.01
CA LYS A 45 12.44 15.37 -2.41
C LYS A 45 12.36 16.90 -2.50
N ALA A 46 11.32 17.42 -3.15
CA ALA A 46 11.11 18.86 -3.31
C ALA A 46 10.93 19.60 -1.96
N ARG A 47 10.49 18.88 -0.92
CA ARG A 47 10.42 19.40 0.46
C ARG A 47 11.74 19.28 1.23
N GLY A 48 12.79 18.76 0.61
CA GLY A 48 14.09 18.55 1.24
C GLY A 48 14.07 17.49 2.35
N LEU A 49 13.08 16.59 2.36
CA LEU A 49 12.99 15.55 3.38
C LEU A 49 14.06 14.48 3.16
N LYS A 50 14.69 14.06 4.27
CA LYS A 50 15.56 12.91 4.35
C LYS A 50 15.06 11.97 5.43
N PHE A 51 15.36 10.69 5.28
CA PHE A 51 14.91 9.63 6.17
C PHE A 51 16.10 8.95 6.82
N ASP A 52 16.01 8.72 8.13
CA ASP A 52 17.00 7.98 8.91
C ASP A 52 16.77 6.47 8.83
N ILE A 53 15.52 6.05 8.63
CA ILE A 53 15.09 4.66 8.53
C ILE A 53 13.77 4.59 7.74
N ALA A 54 13.55 3.48 7.04
CA ALA A 54 12.28 3.16 6.40
C ALA A 54 11.67 1.87 6.96
N PHE A 55 10.34 1.79 6.92
CA PHE A 55 9.57 0.61 7.26
C PHE A 55 8.57 0.33 6.14
N THR A 56 8.34 -0.95 5.86
CA THR A 56 7.34 -1.39 4.88
C THR A 56 6.74 -2.72 5.30
N SER A 57 5.62 -3.08 4.68
CA SER A 57 4.98 -4.36 4.92
C SER A 57 5.72 -5.50 4.22
N ALA A 58 5.29 -6.74 4.45
CA ALA A 58 5.81 -7.91 3.75
C ALA A 58 5.31 -8.00 2.28
N LEU A 59 4.48 -7.07 1.81
CA LEU A 59 3.79 -7.15 0.51
C LEU A 59 4.52 -6.32 -0.57
N ILE A 60 4.71 -6.87 -1.77
CA ILE A 60 5.52 -6.28 -2.85
C ILE A 60 5.03 -4.89 -3.26
N ARG A 61 3.72 -4.64 -3.23
CA ARG A 61 3.15 -3.33 -3.56
C ARG A 61 3.61 -2.21 -2.61
N ALA A 62 3.79 -2.51 -1.33
CA ALA A 62 4.32 -1.56 -0.36
C ALA A 62 5.85 -1.46 -0.46
N GLN A 63 6.54 -2.58 -0.68
CA GLN A 63 8.00 -2.61 -0.87
C GLN A 63 8.43 -1.80 -2.10
N LYS A 64 7.79 -2.03 -3.25
CA LYS A 64 8.04 -1.29 -4.49
C LYS A 64 7.70 0.19 -4.35
N THR A 65 6.59 0.52 -3.68
CA THR A 65 6.26 1.93 -3.38
C THR A 65 7.36 2.60 -2.57
N CYS A 66 7.83 1.94 -1.51
CA CYS A 66 8.90 2.43 -0.66
C CYS A 66 10.19 2.62 -1.46
N GLN A 67 10.58 1.64 -2.28
CA GLN A 67 11.77 1.73 -3.13
C GLN A 67 11.70 2.92 -4.10
N HIS A 68 10.60 3.10 -4.84
CA HIS A 68 10.44 4.24 -5.76
C HIS A 68 10.59 5.59 -5.05
N ILE A 69 10.12 5.69 -3.80
CA ILE A 69 10.26 6.89 -2.99
C ILE A 69 11.71 7.12 -2.57
N LEU A 70 12.36 6.07 -2.06
CA LEU A 70 13.77 6.12 -1.64
C LEU A 70 14.69 6.47 -2.82
N ASP A 71 14.46 5.90 -3.99
CA ASP A 71 15.19 6.22 -5.21
C ASP A 71 15.01 7.70 -5.60
N ALA A 72 13.78 8.21 -5.55
CA ALA A 72 13.50 9.60 -5.90
C ALA A 72 14.20 10.60 -4.96
N VAL A 73 14.22 10.32 -3.65
CA VAL A 73 14.90 11.18 -2.65
C VAL A 73 16.42 10.96 -2.60
N GLY A 74 16.95 9.99 -3.37
CA GLY A 74 18.39 9.70 -3.44
C GLY A 74 18.90 8.90 -2.24
N GLN A 75 18.08 8.01 -1.70
CA GLN A 75 18.38 7.16 -0.54
C GLN A 75 18.06 5.67 -0.83
N SER A 76 18.36 5.18 -2.03
CA SER A 76 18.06 3.81 -2.49
C SER A 76 18.57 2.71 -1.56
N ASP A 77 19.71 2.94 -0.90
CA ASP A 77 20.36 1.97 0.01
C ASP A 77 19.96 2.16 1.49
N LEU A 78 18.98 3.02 1.78
CA LEU A 78 18.54 3.25 3.16
C LEU A 78 18.04 1.95 3.78
N LYS A 79 18.48 1.69 5.02
CA LYS A 79 18.00 0.56 5.81
C LYS A 79 16.47 0.57 5.88
N THR A 80 15.88 -0.45 5.27
CA THR A 80 14.43 -0.63 5.21
C THR A 80 14.04 -1.90 5.96
N THR A 81 13.25 -1.76 7.01
CA THR A 81 12.75 -2.90 7.79
C THR A 81 11.42 -3.37 7.21
N ARG A 82 11.30 -4.67 6.97
CA ARG A 82 10.07 -5.31 6.50
C ARG A 82 9.40 -6.01 7.67
N ASP A 83 8.12 -5.74 7.89
CA ASP A 83 7.38 -6.36 8.99
C ASP A 83 5.96 -6.75 8.57
N GLN A 84 5.54 -7.96 8.92
CA GLN A 84 4.21 -8.49 8.65
C GLN A 84 3.12 -7.73 9.43
N ALA A 85 3.45 -7.15 10.59
CA ALA A 85 2.52 -6.32 11.36
C ALA A 85 2.05 -5.07 10.60
N LEU A 86 2.75 -4.69 9.53
CA LEU A 86 2.39 -3.59 8.63
C LEU A 86 1.58 -4.05 7.40
N ASN A 87 1.24 -5.33 7.29
CA ASN A 87 0.43 -5.83 6.20
C ASN A 87 -0.97 -5.18 6.20
N GLU A 88 -1.62 -5.22 5.03
CA GLU A 88 -3.04 -4.90 4.91
C GLU A 88 -3.88 -5.81 5.83
N ARG A 89 -5.11 -5.43 6.16
CA ARG A 89 -6.01 -6.36 6.85
C ARG A 89 -6.18 -7.65 6.04
N ASP A 90 -6.08 -8.80 6.69
CA ASP A 90 -6.42 -10.07 6.06
C ASP A 90 -7.94 -10.15 5.82
N TYR A 91 -8.34 -10.42 4.58
CA TYR A 91 -9.74 -10.55 4.21
C TYR A 91 -10.22 -12.02 4.26
N GLY A 92 -9.37 -12.97 4.63
CA GLY A 92 -9.71 -14.38 4.71
C GLY A 92 -10.33 -14.88 3.41
N ASP A 93 -11.47 -15.57 3.51
CA ASP A 93 -12.20 -16.15 2.39
C ASP A 93 -12.77 -15.13 1.39
N LEU A 94 -12.81 -13.84 1.74
CA LEU A 94 -13.22 -12.80 0.79
C LEU A 94 -12.12 -12.52 -0.24
N THR A 95 -10.87 -12.90 0.03
CA THR A 95 -9.73 -12.65 -0.85
C THR A 95 -9.97 -13.22 -2.25
N GLY A 96 -9.82 -12.38 -3.27
CA GLY A 96 -10.03 -12.75 -4.68
C GLY A 96 -11.45 -12.54 -5.18
N LEU A 97 -12.43 -12.32 -4.30
CA LEU A 97 -13.79 -12.02 -4.71
C LEU A 97 -13.90 -10.58 -5.26
N ASN A 98 -14.76 -10.40 -6.26
CA ASN A 98 -15.13 -9.07 -6.73
C ASN A 98 -16.03 -8.39 -5.69
N LYS A 99 -15.74 -7.12 -5.38
CA LYS A 99 -16.46 -6.36 -4.34
C LYS A 99 -17.91 -6.09 -4.71
N ASP A 100 -18.20 -5.90 -5.99
CA ASP A 100 -19.57 -5.63 -6.44
C ASP A 100 -20.40 -6.90 -6.40
N ASP A 101 -19.84 -8.03 -6.80
CA ASP A 101 -20.50 -9.33 -6.69
C ASP A 101 -20.70 -9.74 -5.23
N ALA A 102 -19.75 -9.43 -4.36
CA ALA A 102 -19.92 -9.63 -2.92
C ALA A 102 -21.07 -8.78 -2.36
N ARG A 103 -21.20 -7.52 -2.78
CA ARG A 103 -22.34 -6.66 -2.38
C ARG A 103 -23.67 -7.21 -2.89
N LYS A 104 -23.72 -7.71 -4.13
CA LYS A 104 -24.93 -8.35 -4.68
C LYS A 104 -25.31 -9.63 -3.92
N LYS A 105 -24.32 -10.43 -3.52
CA LYS A 105 -24.54 -11.73 -2.87
C LYS A 105 -24.86 -11.63 -1.39
N TRP A 106 -24.18 -10.75 -0.66
CA TRP A 106 -24.27 -10.66 0.81
C TRP A 106 -24.86 -9.34 1.33
N GLY A 107 -25.16 -8.40 0.45
CA GLY A 107 -25.70 -7.09 0.81
C GLY A 107 -24.60 -6.06 1.11
N GLU A 108 -24.92 -4.78 0.86
CA GLU A 108 -23.97 -3.68 1.06
C GLU A 108 -23.60 -3.47 2.52
N GLU A 109 -24.57 -3.58 3.42
CA GLU A 109 -24.37 -3.41 4.86
C GLU A 109 -23.41 -4.47 5.42
N GLN A 110 -23.60 -5.74 5.08
CA GLN A 110 -22.73 -6.82 5.53
C GLN A 110 -21.30 -6.67 5.00
N VAL A 111 -21.15 -6.32 3.71
CA VAL A 111 -19.84 -6.05 3.11
C VAL A 111 -19.20 -4.81 3.74
N HIS A 112 -19.97 -3.81 4.13
CA HIS A 112 -19.48 -2.64 4.84
C HIS A 112 -18.96 -3.02 6.23
N VAL A 113 -19.70 -3.84 6.98
CA VAL A 113 -19.26 -4.38 8.29
C VAL A 113 -17.92 -5.10 8.14
N TRP A 114 -17.82 -6.11 7.27
CA TRP A 114 -16.54 -6.82 7.03
C TRP A 114 -15.38 -5.90 6.64
N ARG A 115 -15.66 -4.77 5.99
CA ARG A 115 -14.63 -3.83 5.53
C ARG A 115 -14.27 -2.75 6.54
N ARG A 116 -15.11 -2.46 7.52
CA ARG A 116 -14.94 -1.25 8.35
C ARG A 116 -15.08 -1.52 9.84
N SER A 117 -15.59 -2.68 10.26
CA SER A 117 -15.53 -3.09 11.66
C SER A 117 -14.10 -3.40 12.10
N TYR A 118 -13.88 -3.34 13.41
CA TYR A 118 -12.63 -3.63 14.10
C TYR A 118 -12.62 -5.06 14.63
#